data_AF-A0A125W4A0-F1
#
_entry.id   AF-A0A125W4A0-F1
#
_cell.length_a   1.000
_cell.length_b   1.000
_cell.length_c   1.000
_cell.angle_alpha   90.00
_cell.angle_beta   90.00
_cell.angle_gamma   90.00
#
_symmetry.space_group_name_H-M   'P 1'
#
loop_
_entity.id
_entity.type
_entity.pdbx_description
1 polymer ?
#
loop_
_entity_poly.entity_id
_entity_poly.type
_entity_poly.pdbx_seq_one_letter_code
_entity_poly.pdbx_strand_id
1 'polypeptide(L)' 'MVKKSEVKEEVIEETKEVTEEVKPATKTFKVLKNKNFVGFVHPETRKFITAVDGKIEVSVSDKKAIAILEEAADLTEI' A
#
# COMPACT_ATOMS: atom_id res chain seq x y z
N MET A 1 -3.56 17.66 57.82
CA MET A 1 -3.38 18.81 56.93
C MET A 1 -3.31 18.27 55.49
N VAL A 2 -4.46 17.92 54.87
CA VAL A 2 -5.09 18.62 53.72
C VAL A 2 -4.06 19.29 52.80
N LYS A 3 -3.95 19.00 51.50
CA LYS A 3 -4.97 18.85 50.43
C LYS A 3 -4.40 17.92 49.32
N LYS A 4 -5.07 16.86 48.85
CA LYS A 4 -6.12 16.79 47.80
C LYS A 4 -6.08 17.89 46.73
N SER A 5 -5.66 17.51 45.52
CA SER A 5 -5.94 18.14 44.22
C SER A 5 -5.72 17.00 43.22
N GLU A 6 -6.70 16.25 42.72
CA GLU A 6 -7.93 16.60 41.96
C GLU A 6 -7.65 17.46 40.72
N VAL A 7 -8.15 16.94 39.58
CA VAL A 7 -8.49 17.63 38.30
C VAL A 7 -7.31 17.75 37.31
N LYS A 8 -7.31 17.26 36.06
CA LYS A 8 -8.30 16.90 35.02
C LYS A 8 -7.66 15.80 34.15
N GLU A 9 -8.28 14.66 33.86
CA GLU A 9 -9.25 14.49 32.76
C GLU A 9 -8.83 15.21 31.47
N GLU A 10 -7.76 14.73 30.85
CA GLU A 10 -7.66 14.76 29.39
C GLU A 10 -8.38 13.51 28.89
N VAL A 11 -9.68 13.68 28.70
CA VAL A 11 -10.48 12.85 27.81
C VAL A 11 -9.84 13.00 26.44
N ILE A 12 -8.98 12.03 26.12
CA ILE A 12 -8.53 11.82 24.76
C ILE A 12 -9.80 11.37 24.05
N GLU A 13 -10.46 12.31 23.37
CA GLU A 13 -11.59 12.02 22.49
C GLU A 13 -11.16 10.88 21.58
N GLU A 14 -11.70 9.69 21.87
CA GLU A 14 -11.84 8.62 20.91
C GLU A 14 -12.80 9.14 19.83
N THR A 15 -12.31 10.00 18.96
CA THR A 15 -12.82 10.12 17.59
C THR A 15 -12.49 8.79 16.92
N LYS A 16 -13.34 7.79 17.20
CA LYS A 16 -13.64 6.69 16.29
C LYS A 16 -14.21 7.30 15.03
N GLU A 17 -13.34 7.93 14.25
CA GLU A 17 -13.60 8.16 12.84
C GLU A 17 -13.65 6.77 12.22
N VAL A 18 -14.90 6.39 11.96
CA VAL A 18 -15.34 5.27 11.15
C VAL A 18 -14.31 5.06 10.04
N THR A 19 -13.49 4.04 10.20
CA THR A 19 -12.60 3.55 9.16
C THR A 19 -13.53 2.91 8.14
N GLU A 20 -14.08 3.75 7.28
CA GLU A 20 -14.61 3.32 6.01
C GLU A 20 -13.45 2.57 5.36
N GLU A 21 -13.52 1.23 5.33
CA GLU A 21 -12.61 0.38 4.60
C GLU A 21 -12.80 0.69 3.10
N VAL A 22 -12.35 1.86 2.68
CA VAL A 22 -12.06 2.16 1.29
C VAL A 22 -10.97 1.17 0.95
N LYS A 23 -11.37 0.03 0.37
CA LYS A 23 -10.42 -0.91 -0.23
C LYS A 23 -9.44 -0.04 -1.01
N PRO A 24 -8.16 0.01 -0.62
CA PRO A 24 -7.23 0.91 -1.27
C PRO A 24 -7.27 0.54 -2.74
N ALA A 25 -7.55 1.52 -3.61
CA ALA A 25 -7.60 1.24 -5.03
C ALA A 25 -6.27 0.59 -5.44
N THR A 26 -6.35 -0.55 -6.11
CA THR A 26 -5.20 -1.30 -6.58
C THR A 26 -5.19 -1.28 -8.10
N LYS A 27 -4.01 -1.06 -8.68
CA LYS A 27 -3.75 -1.33 -10.10
C LYS A 27 -3.24 -2.76 -10.25
N THR A 28 -3.71 -3.45 -11.27
CA THR A 28 -3.28 -4.80 -11.59
C THR A 28 -2.55 -4.81 -12.92
N PHE A 29 -1.36 -5.40 -12.93
CA PHE A 29 -0.56 -5.62 -14.12
C PHE A 29 -0.48 -7.10 -14.41
N LYS A 30 -0.49 -7.48 -15.69
CA LYS A 30 -0.33 -8.85 -16.15
C LYS A 30 0.98 -9.00 -16.90
N VAL A 31 1.66 -10.12 -16.65
CA VAL A 31 2.86 -10.50 -17.42
C VAL A 31 2.46 -10.92 -18.82
N LEU A 32 3.10 -10.35 -19.83
CA LEU A 32 2.87 -10.68 -21.23
C LEU A 32 3.19 -12.15 -21.52
N LYS A 33 2.41 -12.77 -22.41
CA LYS A 33 2.68 -14.14 -22.89
C LYS A 33 4.06 -14.17 -23.54
N ASN A 34 4.87 -15.19 -23.21
CA ASN A 34 6.26 -15.38 -23.65
C ASN A 34 7.28 -14.40 -23.05
N LYS A 35 6.91 -13.62 -22.03
CA LYS A 35 7.86 -12.83 -21.25
C LYS A 35 8.01 -13.43 -19.85
N ASN A 36 9.23 -13.35 -19.31
CA ASN A 36 9.55 -13.80 -17.97
C ASN A 36 9.82 -12.57 -17.11
N PHE A 37 8.85 -12.18 -16.30
CA PHE A 37 9.02 -11.10 -15.33
C PHE A 37 9.35 -11.70 -13.95
N VAL A 38 10.59 -11.51 -13.50
CA VAL A 38 11.07 -12.06 -12.22
C VAL A 38 10.56 -11.23 -11.03
N GLY A 39 10.39 -9.92 -11.22
CA GLY A 39 10.07 -8.98 -10.14
C GLY A 39 11.16 -7.92 -9.96
N PHE A 40 10.91 -6.98 -9.05
CA PHE A 40 11.85 -5.93 -8.68
C PHE A 40 11.76 -5.64 -7.18
N VAL A 41 12.82 -5.03 -6.62
CA VAL A 41 12.81 -4.54 -5.24
C VAL A 41 12.30 -3.11 -5.24
N HIS A 42 11.24 -2.84 -4.49
CA HIS A 42 10.66 -1.51 -4.38
C HIS A 42 11.65 -0.56 -3.67
N PRO A 43 11.95 0.63 -4.23
CA PRO A 43 13.02 1.49 -3.73
C PRO A 43 12.75 2.07 -2.33
N GLU A 44 11.48 2.30 -1.96
CA GLU A 44 11.14 2.85 -0.64
C GLU A 44 10.94 1.78 0.43
N THR A 45 9.97 0.89 0.19
CA THR A 45 9.59 -0.16 1.15
C THR A 45 10.59 -1.32 1.22
N ARG A 46 11.54 -1.42 0.26
CA ARG A 46 12.48 -2.54 0.08
C ARG A 46 11.80 -3.90 -0.04
N LYS A 47 10.50 -3.92 -0.34
CA LYS A 47 9.73 -5.13 -0.56
C LYS A 47 10.02 -5.66 -1.96
N PHE A 48 10.15 -6.96 -2.09
CA PHE A 48 10.24 -7.60 -3.40
C PHE A 48 8.83 -7.74 -3.99
N ILE A 49 8.61 -7.09 -5.12
CA ILE A 49 7.36 -7.13 -5.88
C ILE A 49 7.58 -8.09 -7.04
N THR A 50 6.77 -9.15 -7.09
CA THR A 50 6.85 -10.18 -8.14
C THR A 50 5.44 -10.55 -8.60
N ALA A 51 5.37 -11.21 -9.75
CA ALA A 51 4.10 -11.69 -10.29
C ALA A 51 3.67 -12.97 -9.57
N VAL A 52 2.45 -12.97 -9.03
CA VAL A 52 1.77 -14.15 -8.50
C VAL A 52 0.72 -14.56 -9.54
N ASP A 53 0.79 -15.79 -10.03
CA ASP A 53 -0.08 -16.29 -11.10
C ASP A 53 -0.07 -15.42 -12.38
N GLY A 54 1.09 -14.80 -12.67
CA GLY A 54 1.26 -13.91 -13.81
C GLY A 54 0.60 -12.54 -13.65
N LYS A 55 0.19 -12.18 -12.43
CA LYS A 55 -0.39 -10.88 -12.09
C LYS A 55 0.39 -10.20 -10.98
N ILE A 56 0.42 -8.88 -11.01
CA ILE A 56 1.05 -8.04 -10.01
C ILE A 56 0.00 -7.03 -9.56
N GLU A 57 -0.30 -7.00 -8.28
CA GLU A 57 -1.22 -6.03 -7.69
C GLU A 57 -0.42 -5.02 -6.86
N VAL A 58 -0.59 -3.74 -7.16
CA VAL A 58 0.05 -2.64 -6.44
C VAL A 58 -0.99 -1.59 -6.06
N SER A 59 -0.80 -0.93 -4.93
CA SER A 59 -1.68 0.18 -4.53
C SER A 59 -1.50 1.35 -5.48
N VAL A 60 -2.60 2.04 -5.84
CA VAL A 60 -2.53 3.30 -6.62
C VAL A 60 -1.72 4.39 -5.92
N SER A 61 -1.58 4.29 -4.59
CA SER A 61 -0.76 5.18 -3.79
C SER A 61 0.74 4.97 -4.03
N ASP A 62 1.16 3.76 -4.41
CA ASP A 62 2.57 3.42 -4.69
C ASP A 62 2.98 3.86 -6.11
N LYS A 63 3.06 5.17 -6.32
CA LYS A 63 3.43 5.78 -7.61
C LYS A 63 4.76 5.26 -8.16
N LYS A 64 5.72 4.93 -7.28
CA LYS A 64 7.03 4.39 -7.68
C LYS A 64 6.94 2.95 -8.19
N ALA A 65 6.16 2.11 -7.51
CA ALA A 65 5.91 0.75 -7.99
C ALA A 65 5.24 0.79 -9.37
N ILE A 66 4.23 1.65 -9.51
CA ILE A 66 3.47 1.83 -10.74
C ILE A 66 4.37 2.31 -11.88
N ALA A 67 5.21 3.32 -11.65
CA ALA A 67 6.13 3.81 -12.68
C ALA A 67 7.08 2.70 -13.20
N ILE A 68 7.62 1.87 -12.31
CA ILE A 68 8.49 0.74 -12.70
C ILE A 68 7.71 -0.30 -13.51
N LEU A 69 6.46 -0.59 -13.10
CA LEU A 69 5.59 -1.55 -13.78
C LEU A 69 5.10 -1.04 -15.15
N GLU A 70 4.86 0.28 -15.28
CA GLU A 70 4.50 0.94 -16.53
C GLU A 70 5.67 1.04 -17.50
N GLU A 71 6.91 1.21 -17.02
CA GLU A 71 8.12 1.18 -17.85
C GLU A 71 8.55 -0.24 -18.26
N ALA A 72 8.07 -1.26 -17.56
CA ALA A 72 8.43 -2.65 -17.85
C ALA A 72 7.75 -3.14 -19.15
N ALA A 73 8.55 -3.32 -20.20
CA ALA A 73 8.10 -3.83 -21.50
C ALA A 73 7.54 -5.27 -21.48
N ASP A 74 7.68 -5.98 -20.36
CA ASP A 74 7.19 -7.34 -20.15
C ASP A 74 5.79 -7.41 -19.52
N LEU A 75 5.22 -6.25 -19.16
CA LEU A 75 3.95 -6.14 -18.43
C LEU A 75 2.89 -5.35 -19.22
N THR A 76 1.63 -5.49 -18.81
CA THR A 76 0.51 -4.71 -19.36
C THR A 76 -0.52 -4.47 -18.26
N GLU A 77 -1.04 -3.24 -18.14
CA GLU A 77 -2.16 -2.93 -17.26
C GLU A 77 -3.46 -3.60 -17.77
N ILE A 78 -4.30 -4.10 -16.85
CA ILE A 78 -5.58 -4.77 -17.16
C ILE A 78 -6.76 -4.16 -16.41
#